data_AF-A0A7W0APG2-F1
#
_entry.id   AF-A0A7W0APG2-F1
#
_cell.length_a   1.000
_cell.length_b   1.000
_cell.length_c   1.000
_cell.angle_alpha   90.00
_cell.angle_beta   90.00
_cell.angle_gamma   90.00
#
_symmetry.space_group_name_H-M   'P 1'
#
loop_
_entity.id
_entity.type
_entity.pdbx_description
1 polymer ?
#
loop_
_entity_poly.entity_id
_entity_poly.type
_entity_poly.pdbx_seq_one_letter_code
_entity_poly.pdbx_strand_id
1 'polypeptide(L)'
;MKRKLVTLGVLLAVLAGGSLLVALVGAGGESGDAQAIVVEQFTTPDGVVEVLVTVSQELNVPATAEGAENVSFECVDGKGEVVLRSQQQWPLLSDGEPPAPHVHQPATPEELQQLSKCRFPDTKPVLEGHMGLAR
;
A
#
# COMPACT_ATOMS: atom_id res chain seq x y z
N MET A 1 -41.88 -35.94 29.04
CA MET A 1 -41.36 -34.63 28.58
C MET A 1 -41.49 -33.61 29.69
N LYS A 2 -40.38 -33.20 30.33
CA LYS A 2 -40.32 -32.02 31.23
C LYS A 2 -38.91 -31.43 31.15
N ARG A 3 -38.72 -30.43 30.28
CA ARG A 3 -37.47 -29.63 30.22
C ARG A 3 -37.58 -28.55 31.30
N LYS A 4 -36.71 -28.59 32.31
CA LYS A 4 -36.56 -27.48 33.25
C LYS A 4 -35.67 -26.41 32.59
N LEU A 5 -36.24 -25.22 32.41
CA LEU A 5 -35.52 -23.96 32.17
C LEU A 5 -34.77 -23.53 33.44
N VAL A 6 -34.03 -22.41 33.31
CA VAL A 6 -33.32 -21.59 34.31
C VAL A 6 -31.82 -21.93 34.31
N THR A 7 -30.91 -21.02 33.91
CA THR A 7 -30.69 -19.73 34.58
C THR A 7 -30.04 -18.69 33.65
N LEU A 8 -30.67 -17.52 33.61
CA LEU A 8 -30.18 -16.26 33.07
C LEU A 8 -29.12 -15.73 34.07
N GLY A 9 -27.88 -15.56 33.63
CA GLY A 9 -26.79 -15.00 34.44
C GLY A 9 -26.25 -13.73 33.82
N VAL A 10 -27.01 -12.64 33.86
CA VAL A 10 -26.50 -11.29 33.63
C VAL A 10 -25.92 -10.82 34.97
N LEU A 11 -24.59 -10.72 35.05
CA LEU A 11 -23.92 -9.96 36.10
C LEU A 11 -23.21 -8.77 35.45
N LEU A 12 -23.88 -7.62 35.56
CA LEU A 12 -23.30 -6.31 35.35
C LEU A 12 -22.44 -5.98 36.57
N ALA A 13 -21.17 -5.66 36.36
CA ALA A 13 -20.38 -4.84 37.27
C ALA A 13 -19.49 -3.92 36.42
N VAL A 14 -20.03 -2.73 36.14
CA VAL A 14 -19.29 -1.57 35.64
C VAL A 14 -18.55 -0.96 36.83
N LEU A 15 -17.41 -0.33 36.55
CA LEU A 15 -16.77 0.80 37.28
C LEU A 15 -15.35 0.50 37.77
N ALA A 16 -14.36 0.75 36.92
CA ALA A 16 -13.20 1.62 37.20
C ALA A 16 -12.19 1.49 36.04
N GLY A 17 -11.73 2.63 35.53
CA GLY A 17 -10.88 2.74 34.35
C GLY A 17 -9.67 1.82 34.36
N GLY A 18 -9.50 1.11 33.25
CA GLY A 18 -8.39 0.19 33.00
C GLY A 18 -8.76 -0.61 31.77
N SER A 19 -8.43 -0.09 30.60
CA SER A 19 -8.63 -0.74 29.31
C SER A 19 -8.01 -2.14 29.35
N LEU A 20 -8.87 -3.15 29.47
CA LEU A 20 -8.48 -4.55 29.41
C LEU A 20 -8.11 -4.84 27.94
N LEU A 21 -6.81 -4.77 27.64
CA LEU A 21 -6.27 -5.21 26.35
C LEU A 21 -6.47 -6.73 26.27
N VAL A 22 -7.52 -7.15 25.60
CA VAL A 22 -7.65 -8.52 25.11
C VAL A 22 -6.65 -8.66 23.97
N ALA A 23 -5.47 -9.22 24.26
CA ALA A 23 -4.53 -9.66 23.24
C ALA A 23 -5.15 -10.86 22.51
N LEU A 24 -5.78 -10.62 21.37
CA LEU A 24 -6.01 -11.64 20.37
C LEU A 24 -4.64 -11.97 19.76
N VAL A 25 -4.01 -13.02 20.29
CA VAL A 25 -2.87 -13.68 19.63
C VAL A 25 -3.42 -14.37 18.38
N GLY A 26 -3.46 -13.62 17.28
CA GLY A 26 -3.62 -14.18 15.95
C GLY A 26 -2.37 -14.96 15.60
N ALA A 27 -2.48 -16.28 15.65
CA ALA A 27 -1.57 -17.18 14.97
C ALA A 27 -1.93 -17.22 13.48
N GLY A 28 -0.94 -17.03 12.62
CA GLY A 28 -1.05 -16.96 11.15
C GLY A 28 -0.30 -15.70 10.69
N GLY A 29 0.97 -15.74 10.27
CA GLY A 29 1.58 -16.71 9.37
C GLY A 29 1.43 -16.16 7.96
N GLU A 30 2.36 -15.30 7.53
CA GLU A 30 2.91 -15.29 6.17
C GLU A 30 4.03 -14.24 6.07
N SER A 31 4.99 -14.57 5.22
CA SER A 31 6.32 -14.01 5.10
C SER A 31 6.34 -12.49 4.95
N GLY A 32 7.31 -11.85 5.60
CA GLY A 32 7.66 -10.46 5.38
C GLY A 32 8.22 -10.29 3.97
N ASP A 33 7.33 -10.08 3.00
CA ASP A 33 7.68 -9.52 1.70
C ASP A 33 8.10 -8.06 1.96
N ALA A 34 9.40 -7.77 1.85
CA ALA A 34 9.84 -6.39 1.88
C ALA A 34 9.21 -5.70 0.67
N GLN A 35 8.33 -4.72 0.90
CA GLN A 35 7.64 -4.01 -0.18
C GLN A 35 8.69 -3.46 -1.15
N ALA A 36 8.65 -3.93 -2.41
CA ALA A 36 9.63 -3.57 -3.43
C ALA A 36 9.54 -2.08 -3.82
N ILE A 37 8.35 -1.50 -3.65
CA ILE A 37 8.10 -0.06 -3.76
C ILE A 37 7.21 0.39 -2.59
N VAL A 38 7.32 1.66 -2.21
CA VAL A 38 6.43 2.33 -1.27
C VAL A 38 5.47 3.21 -2.06
N VAL A 39 4.18 3.17 -1.73
CA VAL A 39 3.13 3.93 -2.42
C VAL A 39 2.43 4.83 -1.42
N GLU A 40 2.46 6.14 -1.63
CA GLU A 40 1.89 7.14 -0.74
C GLU A 40 0.96 8.10 -1.50
N GLN A 41 -0.04 8.64 -0.81
CA GLN A 41 -0.83 9.74 -1.33
C GLN A 41 -0.18 11.06 -0.92
N PHE A 42 -0.04 11.97 -1.88
CA PHE A 42 0.48 13.31 -1.65
C PHE A 42 -0.51 14.36 -2.17
N THR A 43 -0.58 15.51 -1.50
CA THR A 43 -1.32 16.68 -2.01
C THR A 43 -0.38 17.86 -2.03
N THR A 44 -0.18 18.43 -3.21
CA THR A 44 0.69 19.59 -3.40
C THR A 44 0.07 20.86 -2.81
N PRO A 45 0.85 21.92 -2.56
CA PRO A 45 0.32 23.19 -2.02
C PRO A 45 -0.75 23.86 -2.89
N ASP A 46 -0.76 23.61 -4.19
CA ASP A 46 -1.76 24.07 -5.17
C ASP A 46 -3.00 23.15 -5.27
N GLY A 47 -3.06 22.10 -4.45
CA GLY A 47 -4.21 21.21 -4.32
C GLY A 47 -4.27 20.08 -5.35
N VAL A 48 -3.19 19.84 -6.09
CA VAL A 48 -3.06 18.67 -6.97
C VAL A 48 -2.83 17.45 -6.09
N VAL A 49 -3.58 16.39 -6.36
CA VAL A 49 -3.43 15.13 -5.64
C VAL A 49 -2.65 14.15 -6.50
N GLU A 50 -1.70 13.46 -5.87
CA GLU A 50 -0.74 12.61 -6.56
C GLU A 50 -0.55 11.30 -5.79
N VAL A 51 -0.14 10.28 -6.53
CA VAL A 51 0.47 9.08 -5.98
C VAL A 51 1.98 9.26 -6.08
N LEU A 52 2.66 9.22 -4.93
CA LEU A 52 4.11 9.15 -4.85
C LEU A 52 4.51 7.68 -4.77
N VAL A 53 5.27 7.19 -5.73
CA VAL A 53 5.79 5.82 -5.71
C VAL A 53 7.30 5.83 -5.64
N THR A 54 7.83 5.36 -4.52
CA THR A 54 9.27 5.28 -4.25
C THR A 54 9.76 3.86 -4.50
N VAL A 55 10.81 3.73 -5.31
CA VAL A 55 11.49 2.46 -5.59
C VAL A 55 12.78 2.42 -4.79
N SER A 56 13.11 1.27 -4.20
CA SER A 56 14.40 1.12 -3.51
C SER A 56 15.58 1.27 -4.48
N GLN A 57 16.67 1.87 -4.01
CA GLN A 57 17.80 2.23 -4.87
C GLN A 57 18.44 1.00 -5.52
N GLU A 58 18.46 -0.13 -4.82
CA GLU A 58 19.01 -1.40 -5.29
C GLU A 58 18.17 -2.04 -6.40
N LEU A 59 16.87 -1.72 -6.48
CA LEU A 59 15.97 -2.20 -7.54
C LEU A 59 15.87 -1.20 -8.70
N ASN A 60 16.18 0.08 -8.48
CA ASN A 60 16.21 1.13 -9.51
C ASN A 60 17.50 1.10 -10.36
N VAL A 61 17.72 -0.01 -11.08
CA VAL A 61 18.87 -0.19 -11.97
C VAL A 61 18.41 -0.69 -13.35
N PRO A 62 19.18 -0.45 -14.43
CA PRO A 62 18.78 -0.87 -15.78
C PRO A 62 18.52 -2.37 -15.89
N ALA A 63 19.29 -3.19 -15.16
CA ALA A 63 19.14 -4.64 -15.17
C ALA A 63 17.75 -5.12 -14.70
N THR A 64 17.11 -4.40 -13.77
CA THR A 64 15.77 -4.72 -13.26
C THR A 64 14.71 -4.60 -14.35
N ALA A 65 14.91 -3.75 -15.36
CA ALA A 65 14.04 -3.61 -16.53
C ALA A 65 14.61 -4.31 -17.77
N GLU A 66 15.53 -5.26 -17.60
CA GLU A 66 16.22 -5.96 -18.70
C GLU A 66 16.90 -5.01 -19.71
N GLY A 67 17.32 -3.83 -19.26
CA GLY A 67 17.94 -2.81 -20.10
C GLY A 67 16.97 -1.89 -20.84
N ALA A 68 15.66 -1.99 -20.60
CA ALA A 68 14.68 -1.05 -21.15
C ALA A 68 14.90 0.37 -20.60
N GLU A 69 14.82 1.37 -21.48
CA GLU A 69 14.93 2.79 -21.12
C GLU A 69 13.64 3.37 -20.56
N ASN A 70 12.52 2.66 -20.74
CA ASN A 70 11.21 3.05 -20.23
C ASN A 70 10.49 1.82 -19.69
N VAL A 71 9.73 2.00 -18.62
CA VAL A 71 8.86 0.98 -18.04
C VAL A 71 7.44 1.53 -17.91
N SER A 72 6.46 0.64 -18.00
CA SER A 72 5.09 0.95 -17.66
C SER A 72 4.95 1.09 -16.15
N PHE A 73 4.16 2.07 -15.74
CA PHE A 73 3.68 2.23 -14.39
C PHE A 73 2.17 2.02 -14.40
N GLU A 74 1.69 1.15 -13.51
CA GLU A 74 0.26 0.87 -13.38
C GLU A 74 -0.14 0.89 -11.92
N CYS A 75 -1.31 1.44 -11.65
CA CYS A 75 -2.02 1.12 -10.43
C CYS A 75 -3.39 0.52 -10.71
N VAL A 76 -3.76 -0.42 -9.85
CA VAL A 76 -4.97 -1.23 -9.97
C VAL A 76 -5.89 -1.06 -8.78
N ASP A 77 -7.17 -1.27 -9.01
CA ASP A 77 -8.19 -1.33 -7.97
C ASP A 77 -8.16 -2.68 -7.21
N GLY A 78 -9.06 -2.83 -6.23
CA GLY A 78 -9.21 -4.08 -5.48
C GLY A 78 -9.70 -5.29 -6.30
N LYS A 79 -10.09 -5.10 -7.57
CA LYS A 79 -10.45 -6.17 -8.51
C LYS A 79 -9.32 -6.49 -9.49
N GLY A 80 -8.24 -5.69 -9.49
CA GLY A 80 -7.11 -5.83 -10.40
C GLY A 80 -7.27 -5.06 -11.72
N GLU A 81 -8.29 -4.22 -11.85
CA GLU A 81 -8.49 -3.37 -13.02
C GLU A 81 -7.56 -2.16 -12.98
N VAL A 82 -6.94 -1.82 -14.11
CA VAL A 82 -6.02 -0.67 -14.19
C VAL A 82 -6.82 0.63 -14.15
N VAL A 83 -6.61 1.41 -13.09
CA VAL A 83 -7.25 2.73 -12.90
C VAL A 83 -6.32 3.88 -13.24
N LEU A 84 -5.01 3.65 -13.17
CA LEU A 84 -3.98 4.65 -13.47
C LEU A 84 -2.84 3.99 -14.24
N ARG A 85 -2.41 4.60 -15.34
CA ARG A 85 -1.28 4.10 -16.15
C ARG A 85 -0.48 5.24 -16.76
N SER A 86 0.84 5.07 -16.78
CA SER A 86 1.74 5.96 -17.51
C SER A 86 3.01 5.22 -17.95
N GLN A 87 3.80 5.85 -18.81
CA GLN A 87 5.16 5.41 -19.12
C GLN A 87 6.15 6.24 -18.33
N GLN A 88 7.15 5.59 -17.73
CA GLN A 88 8.19 6.23 -16.94
C GLN A 88 9.56 5.93 -17.55
N GLN A 89 10.44 6.93 -17.54
CA GLN A 89 11.85 6.70 -17.85
C GLN A 89 12.45 5.77 -16.80
N TRP A 90 13.34 4.86 -17.22
CA TRP A 90 14.03 3.94 -16.33
C TRP A 90 15.56 4.01 -16.50
N PRO A 91 16.34 3.98 -15.41
CA PRO A 91 15.92 4.04 -14.01
C PRO A 91 15.18 5.34 -13.66
N LEU A 92 14.32 5.30 -12.65
CA LEU A 92 13.66 6.50 -12.12
C LEU A 92 14.72 7.48 -11.64
N LEU A 93 14.42 8.76 -11.80
CA LEU A 93 15.25 9.83 -11.27
C LEU A 93 15.06 9.93 -9.75
N SER A 94 16.11 10.39 -9.08
CA SER A 94 16.08 10.84 -7.69
C SER A 94 16.38 12.33 -7.69
N ASP A 95 15.70 13.07 -6.82
CA ASP A 95 15.88 14.52 -6.67
C ASP A 95 17.16 14.91 -5.92
N GLY A 96 18.05 13.95 -5.63
CA GLY A 96 19.34 14.19 -4.99
C GLY A 96 19.46 13.51 -3.63
N GLU A 97 20.17 14.14 -2.69
CA GLU A 97 20.92 13.39 -1.70
C GLU A 97 20.63 13.87 -0.28
N PRO A 98 19.75 13.20 0.50
CA PRO A 98 18.67 12.24 0.16
C PRO A 98 17.62 12.92 -0.77
N PRO A 99 16.78 12.26 -1.59
CA PRO A 99 15.83 11.18 -1.30
C PRO A 99 15.87 10.00 -2.33
N ALA A 100 15.07 8.95 -2.10
CA ALA A 100 15.05 7.75 -2.93
C ALA A 100 14.41 7.98 -4.33
N PRO A 101 14.75 7.16 -5.36
CA PRO A 101 14.14 7.25 -6.68
C PRO A 101 12.63 7.11 -6.63
N HIS A 102 11.90 7.99 -7.31
CA HIS A 102 10.46 8.00 -7.21
C HIS A 102 9.78 8.58 -8.46
N VAL A 103 8.48 8.37 -8.55
CA VAL A 103 7.60 9.00 -9.53
C VAL A 103 6.47 9.72 -8.82
N HIS A 104 6.21 10.95 -9.25
CA HIS A 104 4.99 11.70 -8.96
C HIS A 104 3.98 11.42 -10.06
N GLN A 105 2.90 10.71 -9.73
CA GLN A 105 1.82 10.46 -10.67
C GLN A 105 0.57 11.23 -10.25
N PRO A 106 0.18 12.30 -10.97
CA PRO A 106 -1.09 12.97 -10.75
C PRO A 106 -2.25 12.00 -10.85
N ALA A 107 -3.21 12.15 -9.93
CA ALA A 107 -4.41 11.35 -9.86
C ALA A 107 -5.60 12.20 -9.42
N THR A 108 -6.78 11.86 -9.90
CA THR A 108 -8.03 12.43 -9.42
C THR A 108 -8.40 11.88 -8.04
N PRO A 109 -9.20 12.61 -7.24
CA PRO A 109 -9.70 12.09 -5.97
C PRO A 109 -10.50 10.79 -6.10
N GLU A 110 -11.13 10.54 -7.25
CA GLU A 110 -11.88 9.31 -7.52
C GLU A 110 -10.94 8.14 -7.79
N GLU A 111 -9.90 8.33 -8.61
CA GLU A 111 -8.88 7.30 -8.84
C GLU A 111 -8.22 6.89 -7.52
N LEU A 112 -7.80 7.85 -6.69
CA LEU A 112 -7.14 7.59 -5.41
C LEU A 112 -7.95 6.74 -4.44
N GLN A 113 -9.28 6.90 -4.42
CA GLN A 113 -10.16 6.09 -3.57
C GLN A 113 -10.29 4.64 -4.04
N GLN A 114 -10.00 4.37 -5.30
CA GLN A 114 -10.10 3.04 -5.90
C GLN A 114 -8.79 2.27 -5.82
N LEU A 115 -7.67 2.99 -5.76
CA LEU A 115 -6.33 2.41 -5.76
C LEU A 115 -6.11 1.43 -4.61
N SER A 116 -5.61 0.25 -4.94
CA SER A 116 -5.22 -0.77 -3.98
C SER A 116 -3.72 -1.08 -4.06
N LYS A 117 -3.19 -1.17 -5.29
CA LYS A 117 -1.81 -1.59 -5.55
C LYS A 117 -1.24 -0.85 -6.75
N CYS A 118 0.04 -0.52 -6.71
CA CYS A 118 0.80 -0.03 -7.86
C CYS A 118 1.93 -1.00 -8.21
N ARG A 119 2.35 -1.01 -9.47
CA ARG A 119 3.37 -1.92 -10.00
C ARG A 119 4.08 -1.37 -11.23
N PHE A 120 5.29 -1.89 -11.46
CA PHE A 120 6.04 -1.73 -12.70
C PHE A 120 6.11 -3.09 -13.44
N PRO A 121 5.14 -3.45 -14.29
CA PRO A 121 5.05 -4.80 -14.85
C PRO A 121 6.19 -5.19 -15.79
N ASP A 122 6.93 -4.21 -16.33
CA ASP A 122 8.07 -4.44 -17.24
C ASP A 122 9.38 -4.76 -16.50
N THR A 123 9.35 -4.85 -15.17
CA THR A 123 10.52 -5.18 -14.34
C THR A 123 10.58 -6.67 -13.98
N LYS A 124 11.78 -7.17 -13.66
CA LYS A 124 12.02 -8.55 -13.20
C LYS A 124 12.87 -8.56 -11.92
N PRO A 125 12.30 -8.97 -10.77
CA PRO A 125 10.88 -9.31 -10.58
C PRO A 125 9.98 -8.09 -10.79
N VAL A 126 8.68 -8.32 -10.99
CA VAL A 126 7.70 -7.23 -11.03
C VAL A 126 7.75 -6.50 -9.69
N LEU A 127 8.13 -5.22 -9.73
CA LEU A 127 8.12 -4.38 -8.55
C LEU A 127 6.68 -3.97 -8.23
N GLU A 128 6.23 -4.22 -7.01
CA GLU A 128 4.88 -3.90 -6.57
C GLU A 128 4.81 -3.43 -5.11
N GLY A 129 3.77 -2.65 -4.82
CA GLY A 129 3.54 -2.05 -3.50
C GLY A 129 2.07 -1.66 -3.32
N HIS A 130 1.58 -1.78 -2.10
CA HIS A 130 0.21 -1.44 -1.75
C HIS A 130 0.13 0.01 -1.30
N MET A 131 -1.03 0.63 -1.49
CA MET A 131 -1.27 1.97 -0.97
C MET A 131 -1.05 2.00 0.54
N GLY A 132 -0.03 2.74 0.98
CA GLY A 132 0.20 3.07 2.37
C GLY A 132 -0.75 4.19 2.79
N LEU A 133 -1.28 4.11 4.01
CA LEU A 133 -1.87 5.28 4.65
C LEU A 133 -0.71 6.24 4.95
N ALA A 134 -0.72 7.43 4.34
CA ALA A 134 0.19 8.52 4.71
C ALA A 134 0.08 8.74 6.23
N ARG A 135 1.21 8.71 6.94
CA ARG A 135 1.27 8.88 8.40
C ARG A 135 1.24 10.33 8.81
#